data_AF-A0AAD3M4D6-F1
#
_entry.id   AF-A0AAD3M4D6-F1
#
_cell.length_a   1.000
_cell.length_b   1.000
_cell.length_c   1.000
_cell.angle_alpha   90.00
_cell.angle_beta   90.00
_cell.angle_gamma   90.00
#
_symmetry.space_group_name_H-M   'P 1'
#
loop_
_entity.id
_entity.type
_entity.pdbx_description
1 polymer ?
#
loop_
_entity_poly.entity_id
_entity_poly.type
_entity_poly.pdbx_seq_one_letter_code
_entity_poly.pdbx_strand_id
1 'polypeptide(L)'
;GMASSARSKGEHKQRVFLTVSFGGIKIYCERSGGHPEGRRLHGSVHNGCQGRHLVLLHHHSVHEISYIAKDTRDHRAFGYVCGKEGHHRFVAIKTAQSAEPLIIDLRDLFTLIYDIKQREEMEKKAQKDKQCEQAVYQTILEDEVDDPVYQVGP
;
A
#
# COMPACT_ATOMS: atom_id res chain seq x y z
N GLY A 1 27.09 -10.67 4.18
CA GLY A 1 25.85 -10.45 3.42
C GLY A 1 25.51 -11.70 2.66
N MET A 2 24.33 -12.29 2.90
CA MET A 2 23.86 -13.47 2.18
C MET A 2 22.44 -13.18 1.67
N ALA A 3 22.32 -12.91 0.37
CA ALA A 3 21.04 -12.95 -0.30
C ALA A 3 20.88 -14.35 -0.91
N SER A 4 20.09 -15.20 -0.26
CA SER A 4 19.72 -16.52 -0.76
C SER A 4 18.79 -16.37 -1.97
N SER A 5 19.34 -16.40 -3.19
CA SER A 5 18.54 -16.62 -4.39
C SER A 5 18.35 -18.13 -4.56
N ALA A 6 17.20 -18.65 -4.14
CA ALA A 6 16.77 -19.99 -4.48
C ALA A 6 16.50 -20.05 -5.99
N ARG A 7 17.46 -20.56 -6.76
CA ARG A 7 17.26 -20.92 -8.16
C ARG A 7 16.87 -22.39 -8.22
N SER A 8 15.57 -22.68 -8.32
CA SER A 8 15.12 -24.00 -8.75
C SER A 8 15.54 -24.19 -10.22
N LYS A 9 16.42 -25.18 -10.46
CA LYS A 9 16.86 -25.57 -11.81
C LYS A 9 15.64 -26.14 -12.55
N GLY A 10 15.24 -25.49 -13.65
CA GLY A 10 14.29 -26.06 -14.63
C GLY A 10 12.83 -25.56 -14.57
N GLU A 11 12.49 -24.60 -13.71
CA GLU A 11 11.11 -24.10 -13.65
C GLU A 11 10.81 -22.93 -14.60
N HIS A 12 9.69 -23.03 -15.30
CA HIS A 12 9.05 -21.88 -15.93
C HIS A 12 8.76 -20.82 -14.86
N LYS A 13 9.07 -19.55 -15.15
CA LYS A 13 8.73 -18.44 -14.26
C LYS A 13 7.23 -18.50 -13.92
N GLN A 14 6.90 -18.50 -12.64
CA GLN A 14 5.51 -18.50 -12.18
C GLN A 14 4.75 -17.34 -12.82
N ARG A 15 3.61 -17.65 -13.47
CA ARG A 15 2.73 -16.62 -14.01
C ARG A 15 1.93 -16.00 -12.88
N VAL A 16 2.10 -14.70 -12.72
CA VAL A 16 1.42 -13.92 -11.67
C VAL A 16 0.63 -12.78 -12.28
N PHE A 17 -0.45 -12.40 -11.60
CA PHE A 17 -1.20 -11.19 -11.86
C PHE A 17 -0.87 -10.16 -10.79
N LEU A 18 -0.76 -8.90 -11.21
CA LEU A 18 -0.39 -7.80 -10.35
C LEU A 18 -1.54 -6.80 -10.30
N THR A 19 -1.88 -6.36 -9.10
CA THR A 19 -2.85 -5.30 -8.89
C THR A 19 -2.20 -4.23 -8.04
N VAL A 20 -2.30 -3.00 -8.51
CA VAL A 20 -1.80 -1.81 -7.84
C VAL A 20 -3.00 -0.98 -7.39
N SER A 21 -2.99 -0.53 -6.14
CA SER A 21 -4.10 0.19 -5.51
C SER A 21 -3.59 1.06 -4.36
N PHE A 22 -4.44 1.93 -3.79
CA PHE A 22 -4.12 2.66 -2.56
C PHE A 22 -3.69 1.77 -1.38
N GLY A 23 -4.15 0.51 -1.37
CA GLY A 23 -3.72 -0.50 -0.39
C GLY A 23 -2.34 -1.11 -0.66
N GLY A 24 -1.68 -0.74 -1.76
CA GLY A 24 -0.37 -1.22 -2.18
C GLY A 24 -0.41 -2.19 -3.35
N ILE A 25 0.61 -3.03 -3.46
CA ILE A 25 0.80 -4.00 -4.53
C ILE A 25 0.35 -5.38 -4.04
N LYS A 26 -0.53 -6.01 -4.81
CA LYS A 26 -0.97 -7.39 -4.60
C LYS A 26 -0.51 -8.27 -5.76
N ILE A 27 0.10 -9.40 -5.41
CA ILE A 27 0.55 -10.42 -6.36
C ILE A 27 -0.34 -11.64 -6.21
N TYR A 28 -0.96 -12.04 -7.31
CA TYR A 28 -1.82 -13.21 -7.37
C TYR A 28 -1.19 -14.29 -8.25
N CYS A 29 -1.24 -15.55 -7.80
CA CYS A 29 -0.90 -16.68 -8.65
C CYS A 29 -2.10 -17.04 -9.53
N GLU A 30 -1.84 -17.39 -10.79
CA GLU A 30 -2.77 -18.20 -11.55
C GLU A 30 -2.65 -19.65 -11.04
N ARG A 31 -3.66 -20.18 -10.34
CA ARG A 31 -3.67 -21.61 -10.04
C ARG A 31 -3.89 -22.33 -11.38
N SER A 32 -2.80 -22.81 -12.00
CA SER A 32 -2.89 -23.82 -13.05
C SER A 32 -3.65 -24.99 -12.43
N GLY A 33 -4.88 -25.21 -12.85
CA GLY A 33 -5.73 -26.26 -12.29
C GLY A 33 -5.07 -27.61 -12.45
N GLY A 34 -4.40 -28.09 -11.39
CA GLY A 34 -4.52 -29.50 -11.04
C GLY A 34 -6.01 -29.75 -10.89
N HIS A 35 -6.57 -30.48 -11.84
CA HIS A 35 -7.96 -30.89 -11.89
C HIS A 35 -8.42 -31.25 -10.47
N PRO A 36 -9.54 -30.71 -9.96
CA PRO A 36 -10.14 -31.28 -8.76
C PRO A 36 -10.63 -32.68 -9.17
N GLU A 37 -9.81 -33.71 -8.98
CA GLU A 37 -10.36 -35.05 -8.79
C GLU A 37 -11.23 -34.99 -7.52
N GLY A 38 -12.52 -35.26 -7.69
CA GLY A 38 -13.42 -35.47 -6.56
C GLY A 38 -14.63 -34.55 -6.47
N ARG A 39 -15.49 -34.60 -7.49
CA ARG A 39 -16.91 -35.06 -7.40
C ARG A 39 -17.75 -34.40 -8.49
N ARG A 40 -18.15 -35.19 -9.47
CA ARG A 40 -19.36 -34.93 -10.25
C ARG A 40 -20.54 -34.87 -9.27
N LEU A 41 -21.12 -33.69 -9.12
CA LEU A 41 -22.54 -33.58 -8.78
C LEU A 41 -23.26 -33.14 -10.04
N HIS A 42 -24.19 -33.98 -10.49
CA HIS A 42 -25.10 -33.69 -11.59
C HIS A 42 -25.87 -32.39 -11.30
N GLY A 43 -25.76 -31.42 -12.19
CA GLY A 43 -26.49 -30.16 -12.08
C GLY A 43 -26.17 -29.24 -13.26
N SER A 44 -27.04 -29.28 -14.28
CA SER A 44 -26.98 -28.41 -15.44
C SER A 44 -27.35 -26.97 -15.06
N VAL A 45 -26.43 -26.02 -15.25
CA VAL A 45 -26.73 -24.62 -15.61
C VAL A 45 -25.55 -24.06 -16.41
N HIS A 46 -25.77 -23.79 -17.69
CA HIS A 46 -24.93 -22.90 -18.48
C HIS A 46 -25.26 -21.45 -18.14
N ASN A 47 -24.31 -20.75 -17.51
CA ASN A 47 -23.87 -19.39 -17.83
C ASN A 47 -23.02 -18.88 -16.67
N GLY A 48 -21.72 -18.82 -16.88
CA GLY A 48 -20.79 -18.30 -15.90
C GLY A 48 -19.39 -18.37 -16.48
N CYS A 49 -18.85 -17.22 -16.87
CA CYS A 49 -17.46 -17.04 -17.24
C CYS A 49 -16.58 -17.83 -16.25
N GLN A 50 -15.80 -18.79 -16.78
CA GLN A 50 -14.94 -19.66 -15.97
C GLN A 50 -14.06 -18.80 -15.06
N GLY A 51 -14.37 -18.81 -13.77
CA GLY A 51 -13.67 -18.05 -12.75
C GLY A 51 -12.22 -18.51 -12.65
N ARG A 52 -11.29 -17.71 -13.17
CA ARG A 52 -9.87 -17.90 -12.89
C ARG A 52 -9.69 -17.69 -11.39
N HIS A 53 -9.42 -18.76 -10.66
CA HIS A 53 -9.19 -18.70 -9.22
C HIS A 53 -7.78 -18.13 -8.98
N LEU A 54 -7.73 -16.82 -8.73
CA LEU A 54 -6.50 -16.09 -8.39
C LEU A 54 -6.24 -16.22 -6.89
N VAL A 55 -5.09 -16.79 -6.52
CA VAL A 55 -4.68 -16.92 -5.10
C VAL A 55 -3.74 -15.77 -4.77
N LEU A 56 -4.10 -14.95 -3.76
CA LEU A 56 -3.22 -13.87 -3.27
C LEU A 56 -1.97 -14.49 -2.64
N LEU A 57 -0.81 -14.29 -3.28
CA LEU A 57 0.49 -14.76 -2.78
C LEU A 57 1.12 -13.74 -1.85
N HIS A 58 1.15 -12.48 -2.27
CA HIS A 58 1.82 -11.41 -1.56
C HIS A 58 1.00 -10.14 -1.59
N HIS A 59 0.94 -9.46 -0.46
CA HIS A 59 0.37 -8.13 -0.32
C HIS A 59 1.42 -7.26 0.37
N HIS A 60 1.85 -6.21 -0.33
CA HIS A 60 2.80 -5.22 0.18
C HIS A 60 2.10 -3.88 0.23
N SER A 61 2.01 -3.30 1.43
CA SER A 61 1.37 -2.00 1.61
C SER A 61 2.23 -0.89 1.01
N VAL A 62 1.62 0.23 0.61
CA VAL A 62 2.35 1.36 0.03
C VAL A 62 3.46 1.86 0.95
N HIS A 63 3.21 1.90 2.26
CA HIS A 63 4.20 2.35 3.25
C HIS A 63 5.39 1.39 3.44
N GLU A 64 5.31 0.17 2.91
CA GLU A 64 6.39 -0.82 2.98
C GLU A 64 7.26 -0.79 1.73
N ILE A 65 6.81 -0.12 0.66
CA ILE A 65 7.53 -0.06 -0.62
C ILE A 65 8.40 1.19 -0.62
N SER A 66 9.71 0.99 -0.72
CA SER A 66 10.68 2.08 -0.58
C SER A 66 11.29 2.51 -1.90
N TYR A 67 11.43 1.60 -2.86
CA TYR A 67 12.13 1.87 -4.11
C TYR A 67 11.56 1.06 -5.26
N ILE A 68 11.48 1.66 -6.45
CA ILE A 68 11.15 0.98 -7.71
C ILE A 68 12.37 1.09 -8.62
N ALA A 69 12.83 -0.07 -9.11
CA ALA A 69 13.94 -0.20 -10.05
C ALA A 69 13.41 -0.62 -11.43
N LYS A 70 13.69 0.17 -12.46
CA LYS A 70 13.52 -0.25 -13.85
C LYS A 70 14.77 -1.02 -14.31
N ASP A 71 14.60 -2.09 -15.06
CA ASP A 71 15.72 -2.77 -15.71
C ASP A 71 16.09 -2.05 -17.03
N THR A 72 17.36 -1.64 -17.17
CA THR A 72 17.87 -1.00 -18.39
C THR A 72 18.16 -2.01 -19.51
N ARG A 73 18.31 -3.30 -19.16
CA ARG A 73 18.63 -4.39 -20.08
C ARG A 73 17.38 -5.09 -20.62
N ASP A 74 16.26 -5.03 -19.89
CA ASP A 74 14.98 -5.61 -20.30
C ASP A 74 13.85 -4.62 -20.00
N HIS A 75 13.31 -3.96 -21.02
CA HIS A 75 12.19 -3.02 -20.90
C HIS A 75 10.89 -3.66 -20.39
N ARG A 76 10.84 -5.00 -20.31
CA ARG A 76 9.73 -5.78 -19.75
C ARG A 76 10.04 -6.27 -18.33
N ALA A 77 11.12 -5.80 -17.72
CA ALA A 77 11.46 -6.15 -16.35
C ALA A 77 11.54 -4.89 -15.49
N PHE A 78 11.00 -5.02 -14.29
CA PHE A 78 11.13 -4.03 -13.25
C PHE A 78 11.17 -4.76 -11.90
N GLY A 79 11.56 -4.06 -10.86
CA GLY A 79 11.47 -4.58 -9.51
C GLY A 79 11.16 -3.48 -8.52
N TYR A 80 10.80 -3.88 -7.31
CA TYR A 80 10.63 -2.96 -6.21
C TYR A 80 11.18 -3.56 -4.93
N VAL A 81 11.60 -2.69 -4.02
CA VAL A 81 12.04 -3.06 -2.68
C VAL A 81 10.88 -2.84 -1.73
N CYS A 82 10.50 -3.89 -1.01
CA CYS A 82 9.54 -3.84 0.07
C CYS A 82 10.14 -4.34 1.39
N GLY A 83 9.73 -3.78 2.51
CA GLY A 83 10.12 -4.24 3.84
C GLY A 83 10.41 -3.10 4.80
N LYS A 84 10.43 -3.44 6.09
CA LYS A 84 10.79 -2.54 7.19
C LYS A 84 12.28 -2.65 7.48
N GLU A 85 12.78 -1.73 8.29
CA GLU A 85 14.20 -1.64 8.68
C GLU A 85 14.75 -3.02 9.10
N GLY A 86 15.78 -3.49 8.39
CA GLY A 86 16.40 -4.82 8.61
C GLY A 86 15.79 -5.99 7.83
N HIS A 87 14.64 -5.83 7.17
CA HIS A 87 13.93 -6.89 6.43
C HIS A 87 13.57 -6.48 4.99
N HIS A 88 14.43 -5.71 4.33
CA HIS A 88 14.23 -5.31 2.95
C HIS A 88 14.34 -6.52 2.00
N ARG A 89 13.31 -6.71 1.18
CA ARG A 89 13.21 -7.73 0.15
C ARG A 89 13.07 -7.05 -1.21
N PHE A 90 13.89 -7.47 -2.16
CA PHE A 90 13.73 -7.06 -3.55
C PHE A 90 12.84 -8.05 -4.29
N VAL A 91 11.78 -7.53 -4.91
CA VAL A 91 10.84 -8.30 -5.73
C VAL A 91 11.08 -7.92 -7.20
N ALA A 92 11.51 -8.87 -8.01
CA ALA A 92 11.73 -8.70 -9.44
C ALA A 92 10.57 -9.30 -10.24
N ILE A 93 10.01 -8.50 -11.14
CA ILE A 93 8.84 -8.86 -11.96
C ILE A 93 9.23 -8.74 -13.43
N LYS A 94 8.86 -9.77 -14.20
CA LYS A 94 8.92 -9.75 -15.65
C LYS A 94 7.51 -9.72 -16.23
N THR A 95 7.18 -8.64 -16.93
CA THR A 95 5.91 -8.46 -17.62
C THR A 95 5.93 -9.13 -19.00
N ALA A 96 4.75 -9.41 -19.54
CA ALA A 96 4.63 -9.96 -20.90
C ALA A 96 4.96 -8.90 -21.97
N GLN A 97 4.51 -7.67 -21.72
CA GLN A 97 4.74 -6.46 -22.53
C GLN A 97 5.67 -5.48 -21.80
N SER A 98 5.79 -4.24 -22.28
CA SER A 98 6.58 -3.20 -21.63
C SER A 98 6.13 -2.96 -20.19
N ALA A 99 7.10 -2.85 -19.27
CA ALA A 99 6.86 -2.52 -17.87
C ALA A 99 6.73 -1.00 -17.65
N GLU A 100 7.09 -0.17 -18.64
CA GLU A 100 7.08 1.29 -18.56
C GLU A 100 5.75 1.87 -18.04
N PRO A 101 4.58 1.49 -18.58
CA PRO A 101 3.30 2.06 -18.13
C PRO A 101 3.00 1.73 -16.67
N LEU A 102 3.28 0.48 -16.26
CA LEU A 102 3.11 0.04 -14.87
C LEU A 102 4.02 0.80 -13.89
N ILE A 103 5.25 1.10 -14.30
CA ILE A 103 6.19 1.89 -13.47
C ILE A 103 5.69 3.32 -13.32
N ILE A 104 5.16 3.92 -14.39
CA ILE A 104 4.58 5.27 -14.36
C ILE A 104 3.36 5.28 -13.43
N ASP A 105 2.42 4.34 -13.60
CA ASP A 105 1.23 4.23 -12.75
C ASP A 105 1.61 4.09 -11.26
N LEU A 106 2.64 3.29 -10.96
CA LEU A 106 3.16 3.13 -9.61
C LEU A 106 3.75 4.43 -9.05
N ARG A 107 4.54 5.15 -9.85
CA ARG A 107 5.14 6.44 -9.48
C ARG A 107 4.05 7.47 -9.18
N ASP A 108 3.06 7.57 -10.05
CA ASP A 108 1.97 8.53 -9.93
C ASP A 108 1.12 8.22 -8.70
N LEU A 109 0.82 6.93 -8.47
CA LEU A 109 0.10 6.51 -7.26
C LEU A 109 0.86 6.83 -5.97
N PHE A 110 2.16 6.54 -5.91
CA PHE A 110 2.96 6.83 -4.72
C PHE A 110 3.09 8.32 -4.47
N THR A 111 3.25 9.11 -5.53
CA THR A 111 3.28 10.58 -5.44
C THR A 111 1.96 11.11 -4.91
N LEU A 112 0.84 10.66 -5.47
CA LEU A 112 -0.50 11.06 -5.05
C LEU A 112 -0.75 10.72 -3.57
N ILE A 113 -0.38 9.51 -3.13
CA ILE A 113 -0.56 9.09 -1.74
C ILE A 113 0.30 9.93 -0.81
N TYR A 114 1.54 10.23 -1.20
CA TYR A 114 2.41 11.11 -0.43
C TYR A 114 1.80 12.52 -0.29
N ASP A 115 1.30 13.09 -1.38
CA ASP A 115 0.68 14.42 -1.38
C ASP A 115 -0.59 14.46 -0.51
N ILE A 116 -1.43 13.43 -0.56
CA ILE A 116 -2.63 13.31 0.29
C ILE A 116 -2.21 13.23 1.77
N LYS A 117 -1.25 12.34 2.10
CA LYS A 117 -0.76 12.18 3.48
C LYS A 117 -0.14 13.45 4.02
N GLN A 118 0.64 14.15 3.21
CA GLN A 118 1.27 15.40 3.61
C GLN A 118 0.23 16.50 3.90
N ARG A 119 -0.82 16.61 3.09
CA ARG A 119 -1.93 17.54 3.34
C ARG A 119 -2.66 17.21 4.64
N GLU A 120 -3.01 15.94 4.84
CA GLU A 120 -3.68 15.48 6.06
C GLU A 120 -2.83 15.74 7.32
N GLU A 121 -1.51 15.57 7.23
CA GLU A 121 -0.60 15.80 8.35
C GLU A 121 -0.48 17.30 8.69
N MET A 122 -0.39 18.17 7.68
CA MET A 122 -0.39 19.62 7.87
C MET A 122 -1.71 20.13 8.48
N GLU A 123 -2.85 19.61 8.03
CA GLU A 123 -4.16 19.97 8.59
C GLU A 123 -4.31 19.53 10.05
N LYS A 124 -3.84 18.33 10.40
CA LYS A 124 -3.84 17.84 11.79
C LYS A 124 -2.97 18.70 12.71
N LYS A 125 -1.82 19.17 12.22
CA LYS A 125 -0.96 20.08 12.97
C LYS A 125 -1.63 21.44 13.17
N ALA A 126 -2.20 22.02 12.10
CA ALA A 126 -2.90 23.30 12.17
C ALA A 126 -4.13 23.26 13.09
N GLN A 127 -4.86 22.13 13.11
CA GLN A 127 -6.00 21.95 13.99
C GLN A 127 -5.58 21.84 15.46
N LYS A 128 -4.48 21.14 15.75
CA LYS A 128 -3.91 21.08 17.10
C LYS A 128 -3.43 22.45 17.58
N ASP A 129 -2.76 23.22 16.72
CA ASP A 129 -2.26 24.55 17.07
C ASP A 129 -3.42 25.50 17.41
N LYS A 130 -4.49 25.53 16.60
CA LYS A 130 -5.71 26.30 16.89
C LYS A 130 -6.40 25.90 18.18
N GLN A 131 -6.43 24.60 18.47
CA GLN A 131 -7.07 24.07 19.67
C GLN A 131 -6.24 24.39 20.94
N CYS A 132 -4.91 24.37 20.84
CA CYS A 132 -4.02 24.85 21.89
C CYS A 132 -4.18 26.36 22.13
N GLU A 133 -4.21 27.16 21.06
CA GLU A 133 -4.38 28.62 21.16
C GLU A 133 -5.72 28.98 21.82
N GLN A 134 -6.82 28.34 21.40
CA GLN A 134 -8.13 28.53 22.04
C GLN A 134 -8.13 28.13 23.52
N ALA A 135 -7.48 27.01 23.88
CA ALA A 135 -7.39 26.59 25.27
C ALA A 135 -6.62 27.61 26.13
N VAL A 136 -5.53 28.17 25.61
CA VAL A 136 -4.74 29.21 26.30
C VAL A 136 -5.58 30.48 26.53
N TYR A 137 -6.29 30.97 25.52
CA TYR A 137 -7.15 32.15 25.67
C TYR A 137 -8.29 31.92 26.68
N GLN A 138 -8.88 30.72 26.68
CA GLN A 138 -9.93 30.38 27.63
C GLN A 138 -9.40 30.37 29.07
N THR A 139 -8.23 29.77 29.32
CA THR A 139 -7.60 29.78 30.66
C THR A 139 -7.28 31.19 31.15
N ILE A 140 -6.77 32.07 30.26
CA ILE A 140 -6.47 33.46 30.64
C ILE A 140 -7.75 34.22 31.03
N LEU A 141 -8.86 34.03 30.29
CA LEU A 141 -10.14 34.66 30.64
C LEU A 141 -10.73 34.11 31.93
N GLU A 142 -10.55 32.84 32.23
CA GLU A 142 -11.03 32.23 33.47
C GLU A 142 -10.25 32.72 34.70
N ASP A 143 -8.94 32.96 34.57
CA ASP A 143 -8.11 33.53 35.65
C ASP A 143 -8.43 35.01 35.95
N GLU A 144 -8.97 35.80 35.01
CA GLU A 144 -9.35 37.20 35.25
C GLU A 144 -10.76 37.38 35.86
N VAL A 145 -11.59 36.34 35.89
CA VAL A 145 -12.97 36.41 36.43
C VAL A 145 -13.03 36.06 37.93
N ASP A 146 -12.00 35.42 38.47
CA ASP A 146 -11.88 35.00 39.86
C ASP A 146 -11.08 36.01 40.73
N ASP A 147 -11.11 37.31 40.39
CA ASP A 147 -10.53 38.36 41.24
C ASP A 147 -11.62 38.98 42.15
N PRO A 148 -11.74 38.58 43.44
CA PRO A 148 -12.78 39.05 44.35
C PRO A 148 -12.62 40.50 44.83
N VAL A 149 -11.77 41.32 44.19
CA VAL A 149 -11.37 42.66 44.67
C VAL A 149 -12.31 43.78 44.19
N TYR A 150 -13.61 43.52 43.98
CA TYR A 150 -14.61 44.60 43.81
C TYR A 150 -15.97 44.25 44.42
N GLN A 151 -16.00 43.88 45.69
CA GLN A 151 -17.20 43.98 46.52
C GLN A 151 -16.95 44.95 47.67
N VAL A 152 -16.90 46.25 47.36
CA VAL A 152 -17.06 47.28 48.40
C VAL A 152 -18.57 47.47 48.57
N GLY A 153 -19.07 46.96 49.70
CA GLY A 153 -20.49 46.93 50.07
C GLY A 153 -21.12 48.32 50.33
N PRO A 154 -22.43 48.32 50.68
CA PRO A 154 -23.34 49.46 50.56
C PRO A 154 -23.10 50.62 51.54
#